data_AF-A0AAE1IUS1-F1
#
_entry.id   AF-A0AAE1IUS1-F1
#
_cell.length_a   1.000
_cell.length_b   1.000
_cell.length_c   1.000
_cell.angle_alpha   90.00
_cell.angle_beta   90.00
_cell.angle_gamma   90.00
#
_symmetry.space_group_name_H-M   'P 1'
#
loop_
_entity.id
_entity.type
_entity.pdbx_description
1 polymer ?
#
loop_
_entity_poly.entity_id
_entity_poly.type
_entity_poly.pdbx_seq_one_letter_code
_entity_poly.pdbx_strand_id
1 'polypeptide(L)'
;MLQYIYSFSFYPYLHIILAIWHQIVPPVIKSFGDQDSRVRYYACEALHNIAKVVRGEFILFFNQIFDALCKLSADSDANVQSAAHLLDRLVKVQPDVVELNDATDAALGLLEEKKGMSIIVEG
;
A
#
# COMPACT_ATOMS: atom_id res chain seq x y z
N MET A 1 16.31 0.50 -21.44
CA MET A 1 15.41 -0.60 -21.88
C MET A 1 14.97 -1.51 -20.73
N LEU A 2 15.87 -1.96 -19.85
CA LEU A 2 15.52 -2.80 -18.69
C LEU A 2 14.62 -2.09 -17.65
N GLN A 3 14.84 -0.80 -17.34
CA GLN A 3 13.97 -0.02 -16.44
C GLN A 3 12.50 0.08 -16.90
N TYR A 4 12.25 0.05 -18.22
CA TYR A 4 10.92 0.17 -18.79
C TYR A 4 10.13 -1.15 -18.70
N ILE A 5 10.83 -2.28 -18.82
CA ILE A 5 10.26 -3.63 -18.67
C ILE A 5 9.85 -3.89 -17.20
N TYR A 6 10.67 -3.45 -16.23
CA TYR A 6 10.30 -3.51 -14.81
C TYR A 6 9.09 -2.62 -14.48
N SER A 7 8.99 -1.43 -15.10
CA SER A 7 7.80 -0.59 -14.94
C SER A 7 6.55 -1.28 -15.50
N PHE A 8 6.60 -1.84 -16.71
CA PHE A 8 5.41 -2.39 -17.35
C PHE A 8 4.90 -3.69 -16.71
N SER A 9 5.78 -4.54 -16.17
CA SER A 9 5.37 -5.81 -15.54
C SER A 9 4.89 -5.64 -14.09
N PHE A 10 5.33 -4.59 -13.40
CA PHE A 10 4.87 -4.26 -12.03
C PHE A 10 3.60 -3.40 -12.01
N TYR A 11 3.36 -2.59 -13.05
CA TYR A 11 2.18 -1.74 -13.20
C TYR A 11 0.82 -2.46 -13.07
N PRO A 12 0.58 -3.65 -13.65
CA PRO A 12 -0.73 -4.30 -13.54
C PRO A 12 -1.01 -4.76 -12.10
N TYR A 13 -0.01 -5.26 -11.39
CA TYR A 13 -0.17 -5.65 -9.98
C TYR A 13 -0.38 -4.44 -9.07
N LEU A 14 0.32 -3.33 -9.34
CA LEU A 14 0.16 -2.07 -8.62
C LEU A 14 -1.25 -1.48 -8.81
N HIS A 15 -1.76 -1.48 -10.05
CA HIS A 15 -3.10 -1.02 -10.37
C HIS A 15 -4.20 -1.87 -9.73
N ILE A 16 -4.03 -3.20 -9.73
CA ILE A 16 -4.97 -4.11 -9.07
C ILE A 16 -4.97 -3.84 -7.58
N ILE A 17 -3.80 -3.78 -6.93
CA ILE A 17 -3.72 -3.48 -5.49
C ILE A 17 -4.40 -2.14 -5.18
N LEU A 18 -4.12 -1.08 -5.93
CA LEU A 18 -4.78 0.22 -5.75
C LEU A 18 -6.30 0.19 -5.97
N ALA A 19 -6.82 -0.73 -6.80
CA ALA A 19 -8.26 -0.86 -7.02
C ALA A 19 -9.00 -1.65 -5.92
N ILE A 20 -8.32 -2.59 -5.25
CA ILE A 20 -8.98 -3.53 -4.31
C ILE A 20 -8.41 -3.52 -2.89
N TRP A 21 -7.40 -2.72 -2.57
CA TRP A 21 -6.75 -2.74 -1.25
C TRP A 21 -7.73 -2.57 -0.08
N HIS A 22 -8.73 -1.69 -0.21
CA HIS A 22 -9.79 -1.47 0.79
C HIS A 22 -10.63 -2.72 1.12
N GLN A 23 -10.68 -3.70 0.22
CA GLN A 23 -11.38 -4.97 0.41
C GLN A 23 -10.44 -6.03 1.00
N ILE A 24 -9.13 -5.90 0.79
CA ILE A 24 -8.11 -6.84 1.29
C ILE A 24 -7.70 -6.49 2.73
N VAL A 25 -7.64 -5.21 3.09
CA VAL A 25 -7.17 -4.78 4.41
C VAL A 25 -8.02 -5.38 5.56
N PRO A 26 -9.37 -5.35 5.54
CA PRO A 26 -10.18 -5.93 6.61
C PRO A 26 -9.94 -7.42 6.89
N PRO A 27 -9.92 -8.34 5.89
CA PRO A 27 -9.61 -9.74 6.17
C PRO A 27 -8.17 -9.96 6.62
N VAL A 28 -7.20 -9.17 6.15
CA VAL A 28 -5.81 -9.24 6.64
C VAL A 28 -5.73 -8.85 8.12
N ILE A 29 -6.40 -7.77 8.53
CA ILE A 29 -6.44 -7.34 9.94
C ILE A 29 -7.10 -8.42 10.81
N LYS A 30 -8.16 -9.07 10.33
CA LYS A 30 -8.81 -10.16 11.06
C LYS A 30 -7.86 -11.32 11.37
N SER A 31 -6.94 -11.64 10.45
CA SER A 31 -5.95 -12.70 10.60
C SER A 31 -4.90 -12.43 11.68
N PHE A 32 -4.80 -11.21 12.21
CA PHE A 32 -3.95 -10.90 13.36
C PHE A 32 -4.42 -11.55 14.67
N GLY A 33 -5.68 -11.95 14.75
CA GLY A 33 -6.21 -12.68 15.90
C GLY A 33 -6.12 -14.20 15.76
N ASP A 34 -5.47 -14.73 14.73
CA ASP A 34 -5.40 -16.17 14.50
C ASP A 34 -4.57 -16.88 15.59
N GLN A 35 -4.91 -18.13 15.89
CA GLN A 35 -4.19 -18.92 16.89
C GLN A 35 -2.80 -19.34 16.41
N ASP A 36 -2.62 -19.58 15.11
CA ASP A 36 -1.33 -19.95 14.52
C ASP A 36 -0.46 -18.69 14.33
N SER A 37 0.71 -18.66 14.98
CA SER A 37 1.63 -17.51 14.90
C SER A 37 2.15 -17.29 13.49
N ARG A 38 2.20 -18.32 12.63
CA ARG A 38 2.59 -18.18 11.22
C ARG A 38 1.54 -17.40 10.45
N VAL A 39 0.25 -17.64 10.71
CA VAL A 39 -0.84 -16.89 10.06
C VAL A 39 -0.75 -15.41 10.45
N ARG A 40 -0.54 -15.13 11.74
CA ARG A 40 -0.35 -13.75 12.23
C ARG A 40 0.87 -13.08 11.60
N TYR A 41 1.99 -13.79 11.52
CA TYR A 41 3.23 -13.32 10.89
C TYR A 41 3.00 -12.95 9.41
N TYR A 42 2.43 -13.87 8.62
CA TYR A 42 2.19 -13.63 7.20
C TYR A 42 1.14 -12.56 6.95
N ALA A 43 0.13 -12.43 7.82
CA ALA A 43 -0.80 -11.31 7.76
C ALA A 43 -0.05 -9.98 7.97
N CYS A 44 0.91 -9.93 8.90
CA CYS A 44 1.66 -8.71 9.20
C CYS A 44 2.57 -8.33 8.02
N GLU A 45 3.21 -9.32 7.40
CA GLU A 45 4.02 -9.13 6.20
C GLU A 45 3.17 -8.69 5.00
N ALA A 46 1.98 -9.29 4.82
CA ALA A 46 1.04 -8.90 3.77
C ALA A 46 0.58 -7.45 3.94
N LEU A 47 0.23 -7.04 5.17
CA LEU A 47 -0.19 -5.66 5.43
C LEU A 47 0.96 -4.67 5.22
N HIS A 48 2.19 -5.03 5.57
CA HIS A 48 3.39 -4.23 5.27
C HIS A 48 3.58 -4.03 3.76
N ASN A 49 3.42 -5.10 2.98
CA ASN A 49 3.53 -5.02 1.53
C ASN A 49 2.42 -4.18 0.89
N ILE A 50 1.17 -4.29 1.37
CA ILE A 50 0.06 -3.43 0.94
C ILE A 50 0.39 -1.97 1.29
N ALA A 51 0.76 -1.68 2.53
CA ALA A 51 1.09 -0.34 2.99
C ALA A 51 2.18 0.33 2.14
N LYS A 52 3.18 -0.41 1.65
CA LYS A 52 4.21 0.15 0.76
C LYS A 52 3.67 0.69 -0.57
N VAL A 53 2.56 0.12 -1.04
CA VAL A 53 1.91 0.42 -2.31
C VAL A 53 0.88 1.53 -2.17
N VAL A 54 0.02 1.48 -1.15
CA VAL A 54 -1.15 2.39 -1.01
C VAL A 54 -0.84 3.67 -0.23
N ARG A 55 0.35 4.26 -0.47
CA ARG A 55 0.87 5.40 0.32
C ARG A 55 -0.14 6.55 0.38
N GLY A 56 -0.48 7.01 1.59
CA GLY A 56 -1.39 8.14 1.83
C GLY A 56 -2.86 7.75 2.02
N GLU A 57 -3.38 6.76 1.29
CA GLU A 57 -4.77 6.29 1.47
C GLU A 57 -4.96 5.40 2.71
N PHE A 58 -3.85 4.92 3.26
CA PHE A 58 -3.80 4.06 4.45
C PHE A 58 -4.41 4.71 5.70
N ILE A 59 -4.59 6.04 5.69
CA ILE A 59 -5.24 6.79 6.77
C ILE A 59 -6.68 6.33 7.03
N LEU A 60 -7.39 5.82 6.01
CA LEU A 60 -8.78 5.35 6.12
C LEU A 60 -8.95 4.19 7.11
N PHE A 61 -7.92 3.35 7.28
CA PHE A 61 -7.92 2.22 8.21
C PHE A 61 -6.98 2.42 9.39
N PHE A 62 -6.39 3.60 9.55
CA PHE A 62 -5.33 3.86 10.53
C PHE A 62 -5.71 3.40 11.94
N ASN A 63 -6.91 3.74 12.41
CA ASN A 63 -7.35 3.37 13.77
C ASN A 63 -7.39 1.85 13.99
N GLN A 64 -7.89 1.10 13.01
CA GLN A 64 -7.99 -0.37 13.09
C GLN A 64 -6.60 -1.01 13.03
N ILE A 65 -5.74 -0.48 12.16
CA ILE A 65 -4.37 -0.97 11.99
C ILE A 65 -3.51 -0.64 13.20
N PHE A 66 -3.67 0.55 13.77
CA PHE A 66 -2.98 0.97 14.98
C PHE A 66 -3.37 0.11 16.17
N ASP A 67 -4.67 -0.12 16.40
CA ASP A 67 -5.14 -1.01 17.46
C ASP A 67 -4.61 -2.46 17.27
N ALA A 68 -4.64 -2.97 16.04
CA ALA A 68 -4.05 -4.24 15.70
C ALA A 68 -2.54 -4.31 15.97
N LEU A 69 -1.79 -3.27 15.59
CA LEU A 69 -0.36 -3.16 15.82
C LEU A 69 -0.02 -3.14 17.31
N CYS A 70 -0.79 -2.45 18.14
CA CYS A 70 -0.61 -2.46 19.59
C CYS A 70 -0.72 -3.88 20.15
N LYS A 71 -1.67 -4.67 19.65
CA LYS A 71 -1.86 -6.07 20.06
C LYS A 71 -0.72 -6.96 19.58
N LEU A 72 -0.30 -6.85 18.32
CA LEU A 72 0.81 -7.62 17.76
C LEU A 72 2.17 -7.27 18.38
N SER A 73 2.34 -6.03 18.84
CA SER A 73 3.57 -5.61 19.54
C SER A 73 3.74 -6.32 20.88
N ALA A 74 2.65 -6.83 21.46
CA ALA A 74 2.63 -7.63 22.67
C ALA A 74 2.38 -9.13 22.39
N ASP A 75 2.56 -9.59 21.15
CA ASP A 75 2.34 -10.98 20.77
C ASP A 75 3.27 -11.93 21.56
N SER A 76 2.85 -13.18 21.77
CA SER A 76 3.68 -14.17 22.46
C SER A 76 4.84 -14.70 21.60
N ASP A 77 4.77 -14.53 20.27
CA ASP A 77 5.79 -14.97 19.33
C ASP A 77 6.71 -13.81 18.89
N ALA A 78 8.02 -13.96 19.13
CA ALA A 78 9.03 -12.94 18.83
C ALA A 78 9.14 -12.61 17.32
N ASN A 79 8.82 -13.55 16.43
CA ASN A 79 8.84 -13.28 14.99
C ASN A 79 7.67 -12.38 14.59
N VAL A 80 6.51 -12.57 15.22
CA VAL A 80 5.33 -11.72 15.01
C VAL A 80 5.60 -10.31 15.54
N GLN A 81 6.23 -10.17 16.71
CA GLN A 81 6.66 -8.88 17.25
C GLN A 81 7.62 -8.16 16.28
N SER A 82 8.59 -8.89 15.72
CA SER A 82 9.55 -8.34 14.76
C SER A 82 8.87 -7.82 13.48
N ALA A 83 7.88 -8.55 12.96
CA ALA A 83 7.08 -8.11 11.82
C ALA A 83 6.24 -6.86 12.16
N ALA A 84 5.66 -6.80 13.36
CA ALA A 84 4.89 -5.65 13.83
C ALA A 84 5.76 -4.39 13.90
N HIS A 85 7.01 -4.49 14.34
CA HIS A 85 7.95 -3.37 14.34
C HIS A 85 8.27 -2.83 12.94
N LEU A 86 8.37 -3.69 11.93
CA LEU A 86 8.58 -3.26 10.55
C LEU A 86 7.36 -2.50 9.99
N LEU A 87 6.16 -2.96 10.35
CA LEU A 87 4.91 -2.32 9.97
C LEU A 87 4.71 -0.98 10.70
N ASP A 88 5.00 -0.90 12.01
CA ASP A 88 4.93 0.33 12.80
C ASP A 88 5.83 1.43 12.24
N ARG A 89 7.08 1.08 11.90
CA ARG A 89 8.01 2.02 11.24
C ARG A 89 7.46 2.53 9.91
N LEU A 90 6.85 1.67 9.11
CA LEU A 90 6.31 2.06 7.81
C LEU A 90 5.11 3.01 7.96
N VAL A 91 4.19 2.72 8.89
CA VAL A 91 3.03 3.58 9.16
C VAL A 91 3.46 4.96 9.69
N LYS A 92 4.49 5.01 10.55
CA LYS A 92 5.05 6.27 11.07
C LYS A 92 5.80 7.10 10.03
N VAL A 93 6.35 6.47 8.98
CA VAL A 93 7.11 7.14 7.90
C VAL A 93 6.23 7.48 6.69
N GLN A 94 4.96 7.04 6.67
CA GLN A 94 4.00 7.46 5.65
C GLN A 94 3.41 8.88 5.73
N PRO A 95 3.69 9.77 6.70
CA PRO A 95 3.14 11.12 6.64
C PRO A 95 4.00 11.97 5.70
N ASP A 96 3.83 11.78 4.40
CA ASP A 96 4.07 12.78 3.37
C ASP A 96 3.00 12.60 2.28
N VAL A 97 1.77 12.98 2.66
CA VAL A 97 0.59 13.01 1.76
C VAL A 97 0.70 14.17 0.75
N VAL A 98 1.62 15.11 0.95
CA VAL A 98 1.71 16.34 0.14
C VAL A 98 2.42 16.11 -1.20
N GLU A 99 3.53 15.37 -1.26
CA GLU A 99 4.30 15.25 -2.51
C GLU A 99 3.72 14.28 -3.54
N LEU A 100 2.95 13.27 -3.13
CA LEU A 100 2.44 12.26 -4.07
C LEU A 100 1.23 12.76 -4.86
N ASN A 101 0.34 13.54 -4.23
CA ASN A 101 -0.82 14.13 -4.90
C ASN A 101 -0.39 15.09 -6.01
N ASP A 102 0.63 15.92 -5.73
CA ASP A 102 1.21 16.84 -6.72
C ASP A 102 1.78 16.10 -7.94
N ALA A 103 2.41 14.94 -7.73
CA ALA A 103 2.97 14.13 -8.80
C ALA A 103 1.90 13.40 -9.64
N THR A 104 0.83 12.90 -9.02
CA THR A 104 -0.30 12.29 -9.74
C THR A 104 -1.11 13.31 -10.52
N ASP A 105 -1.35 14.50 -9.96
CA ASP A 105 -2.08 15.57 -10.63
C ASP A 105 -1.28 16.13 -11.81
N ALA A 106 0.04 16.27 -11.65
CA ALA A 106 0.94 16.63 -12.76
C ALA A 106 0.95 15.57 -13.88
N ALA A 107 0.97 14.28 -13.52
CA ALA A 107 0.94 13.20 -14.50
C ALA A 107 -0.41 13.10 -15.24
N LEU A 108 -1.53 13.34 -14.56
CA LEU A 108 -2.86 13.42 -15.16
C LEU A 108 -2.96 14.62 -16.12
N GLY A 109 -2.46 15.79 -15.72
CA GLY A 109 -2.43 16.98 -16.58
C GLY A 109 -1.66 16.76 -17.88
N LEU A 110 -0.50 16.09 -17.82
CA LEU A 110 0.30 15.76 -19.01
C LEU A 110 -0.39 14.74 -19.93
N LEU A 111 -1.18 13.82 -19.37
CA LEU A 111 -1.97 12.84 -20.15
C LEU A 111 -3.17 13.50 -20.85
N GLU A 112 -3.82 14.47 -20.21
CA GLU A 112 -4.90 15.25 -20.81
C GLU A 112 -4.38 16.17 -21.93
N GLU A 113 -3.23 16.81 -21.73
CA GLU A 113 -2.58 17.64 -22.76
C GLU A 113 -2.19 16.83 -24.01
N LYS A 114 -1.66 15.62 -23.81
CA LYS A 114 -1.33 14.71 -24.94
C LYS A 114 -2.55 14.18 -25.67
N LYS A 115 -3.68 13.98 -24.98
CA LYS A 115 -4.95 13.64 -25.64
C LYS A 115 -5.50 14.81 -26.45
N GLY A 116 -5.39 16.04 -25.95
CA GLY A 116 -5.78 17.25 -26.66
C GLY A 116 -4.96 17.53 -27.93
N MET A 117 -3.65 17.24 -27.90
CA MET A 117 -2.78 17.38 -29.07
C MET A 117 -3.05 16.34 -30.16
N SER A 118 -3.45 15.11 -29.81
CA SER A 118 -3.71 14.06 -30.80
C SER A 118 -4.92 14.33 -31.71
N ILE A 119 -5.84 15.20 -31.29
CA ILE A 119 -7.05 15.56 -32.05
C ILE A 119 -6.75 16.57 -33.16
N ILE A 120 -5.59 17.24 -33.12
CA ILE A 120 -5.21 18.30 -34.07
C ILE A 120 -4.35 17.74 -35.22
N VAL A 121 -3.88 16.49 -35.14
CA VAL A 121 -2.99 15.88 -36.14
C VAL A 121 -3.72 14.99 -37.15
N GLU A 122 -5.03 14.77 -37.00
CA GLU A 122 -5.86 14.00 -37.95
C GLU A 122 -6.89 14.84 -38.73
N GLY A 123 -6.72 16.17 -38.78
CA GLY A 123 -7.57 17.10 -39.55
C GLY A 123 -6.95 17.54 -40.86
#